data_AF-A0A850A7J4-F1
#
_entry.id   AF-A0A850A7J4-F1
#
_cell.length_a   1.000
_cell.length_b   1.000
_cell.length_c   1.000
_cell.angle_alpha   90.00
_cell.angle_beta   90.00
_cell.angle_gamma   90.00
#
_symmetry.space_group_name_H-M   'P 1'
#
loop_
_entity.id
_entity.type
_entity.pdbx_description
1 polymer ?
#
loop_
_entity_poly.entity_id
_entity_poly.type
_entity_poly.pdbx_seq_one_letter_code
_entity_poly.pdbx_strand_id
1 'polypeptide(L)'
;MDLRLHLPAGAGATPGPASLLYHRHDERLWGLLSFLLTGELAQEGGDWVFRPARFLPGMGIGGLRGYWRFVMQGRRTAAAYLARRGLPRPQVAWDEMRAGLDLARQMAEEER
;
A
#
# COMPACT_ATOMS: atom_id res chain seq x y z
N MET A 1 5.29 18.31 -11.30
CA MET A 1 3.99 18.20 -11.98
C MET A 1 2.96 18.01 -10.89
N ASP A 2 2.00 18.93 -10.82
CA ASP A 2 0.96 18.92 -9.80
C ASP A 2 -0.21 18.07 -10.29
N LEU A 3 -0.86 17.36 -9.36
CA LEU A 3 -1.98 16.47 -9.64
C LEU A 3 -3.26 17.11 -9.10
N ARG A 4 -4.25 17.33 -9.99
CA ARG A 4 -5.59 17.72 -9.55
C ARG A 4 -6.34 16.49 -9.05
N LEU A 5 -6.95 16.60 -7.88
CA LEU A 5 -7.68 15.52 -7.24
C LEU A 5 -9.17 15.88 -7.18
N HIS A 6 -10.00 14.91 -7.56
CA HIS A 6 -11.42 14.95 -7.28
C HIS A 6 -11.67 14.06 -6.06
N LEU A 7 -11.97 14.67 -4.91
CA LEU A 7 -12.23 13.94 -3.67
C LEU A 7 -13.74 13.81 -3.46
N PRO A 8 -14.23 12.66 -2.99
CA PRO A 8 -15.63 12.49 -2.63
C PRO A 8 -16.09 13.53 -1.60
N ALA A 9 -17.34 13.96 -1.69
CA ALA A 9 -17.94 14.80 -0.66
C ALA A 9 -17.83 14.11 0.72
N GLY A 10 -17.39 14.86 1.73
CA GLY A 10 -17.19 14.32 3.08
C GLY A 10 -15.86 13.58 3.30
N ALA A 11 -14.92 13.59 2.35
CA ALA A 11 -13.60 12.96 2.52
C ALA A 11 -12.77 13.55 3.69
N GLY A 12 -13.19 14.68 4.28
CA GLY A 12 -12.52 15.29 5.43
C GLY A 12 -11.08 15.74 5.16
N ALA A 13 -10.72 15.92 3.88
CA ALA A 13 -9.37 16.31 3.49
C ALA A 13 -9.04 17.72 3.99
N THR A 14 -7.83 17.87 4.51
CA THR A 14 -7.28 19.14 4.97
C THR A 14 -5.97 19.44 4.22
N PRO A 15 -5.67 20.71 3.92
CA PRO A 15 -4.36 21.06 3.36
C PRO A 15 -3.21 20.63 4.28
N GLY A 16 -2.07 20.27 3.68
CA GLY A 16 -0.84 19.90 4.39
C GLY A 16 -0.19 18.61 3.86
N PRO A 17 0.75 18.03 4.63
CA PRO A 17 1.49 16.84 4.22
C PRO A 17 0.54 15.68 3.92
N ALA A 18 0.68 15.11 2.73
CA ALA A 18 -0.18 14.06 2.22
C ALA A 18 0.60 12.98 1.47
N SER A 19 -0.06 11.85 1.26
CA SER A 19 0.48 10.77 0.45
C SER A 19 -0.59 10.14 -0.44
N LEU A 20 -0.24 9.82 -1.68
CA LEU A 20 -1.08 9.11 -2.64
C LEU A 20 -0.52 7.71 -2.88
N LEU A 21 -1.28 6.70 -2.46
CA LEU A 21 -0.99 5.30 -2.73
C LEU A 21 -1.59 4.90 -4.08
N TYR A 22 -0.75 4.48 -5.01
CA TYR A 22 -1.18 3.80 -6.21
C TYR A 22 -1.07 2.29 -6.00
N HIS A 23 -2.10 1.56 -6.40
CA HIS A 23 -2.01 0.12 -6.60
C HIS A 23 -2.80 -0.32 -7.82
N ARG A 24 -2.33 -1.40 -8.46
CA ARG A 24 -3.04 -2.13 -9.52
C ARG A 24 -2.78 -3.62 -9.35
N HIS A 25 -3.79 -4.42 -9.63
CA HIS A 25 -3.71 -5.87 -9.78
C HIS A 25 -4.68 -6.29 -10.89
N ASP A 26 -4.62 -7.54 -11.30
CA ASP A 26 -5.67 -8.12 -12.15
C ASP A 26 -6.92 -8.48 -11.33
N GLU A 27 -7.97 -8.96 -12.00
CA GLU A 27 -9.24 -9.36 -11.36
C GLU A 27 -9.07 -10.48 -10.33
N ARG A 28 -7.96 -11.22 -10.41
CA ARG A 28 -7.62 -12.29 -9.47
C ARG A 28 -6.69 -11.82 -8.35
N LEU A 29 -6.52 -10.50 -8.20
CA LEU A 29 -5.62 -9.85 -7.24
C LEU A 29 -4.14 -10.20 -7.42
N TRP A 30 -3.75 -10.71 -8.60
CA TRP A 30 -2.37 -11.02 -8.94
C TRP A 30 -1.66 -9.84 -9.62
N GLY A 31 -0.33 -9.95 -9.71
CA GLY A 31 0.49 -8.96 -10.42
C GLY A 31 0.52 -7.59 -9.75
N LEU A 32 0.50 -7.54 -8.41
CA LEU A 32 0.48 -6.30 -7.64
C LEU A 32 1.59 -5.33 -8.07
N LEU A 33 1.17 -4.18 -8.60
CA LEU A 33 2.00 -3.02 -8.86
C LEU A 33 1.57 -1.93 -7.89
N SER A 34 2.46 -1.45 -7.03
CA SER A 34 2.17 -0.37 -6.08
C SER A 34 3.35 0.59 -5.92
N PHE A 35 3.03 1.84 -5.58
CA PHE A 35 4.00 2.85 -5.18
C PHE A 35 3.30 3.95 -4.38
N LEU A 36 4.09 4.71 -3.62
CA LEU A 36 3.60 5.84 -2.84
C LEU A 36 4.24 7.13 -3.34
N LEU A 37 3.42 8.16 -3.55
CA LEU A 37 3.88 9.53 -3.68
C LEU A 37 3.66 10.24 -2.35
N THR A 38 4.64 10.96 -1.84
CA THR A 38 4.46 11.85 -0.68
C THR A 38 4.69 13.29 -1.11
N GLY A 39 3.98 14.22 -0.50
CA GLY A 39 4.04 15.63 -0.88
C GLY A 39 3.07 16.46 -0.07
N GLU A 40 2.60 17.55 -0.66
CA GLU A 40 1.67 18.49 -0.02
C GLU A 40 0.33 18.48 -0.75
N LEU A 41 -0.76 18.48 0.01
CA LEU A 41 -2.11 18.70 -0.48
C LEU A 41 -2.49 20.17 -0.23
N ALA A 42 -2.99 20.85 -1.24
CA ALA A 42 -3.44 22.24 -1.17
C ALA A 42 -4.83 22.37 -1.78
N GLN A 43 -5.55 23.43 -1.40
CA GLN A 43 -6.82 23.80 -2.02
C GLN A 43 -6.60 25.08 -2.84
N GLU A 44 -6.86 25.03 -4.14
CA GLU A 44 -6.60 26.12 -5.08
C GLU A 44 -7.76 26.30 -6.04
N GLY A 45 -8.38 27.49 -6.03
CA GLY A 45 -9.51 27.77 -6.91
C GLY A 45 -10.71 26.83 -6.73
N GLY A 46 -10.86 26.22 -5.55
CA GLY A 46 -11.90 25.23 -5.25
C GLY A 46 -11.51 23.78 -5.55
N ASP A 47 -10.41 23.55 -6.26
CA ASP A 47 -9.88 22.23 -6.55
C ASP A 47 -8.88 21.76 -5.50
N TRP A 48 -8.80 20.45 -5.28
CA TRP A 48 -7.69 19.86 -4.53
C TRP A 48 -6.49 19.65 -5.46
N VAL A 49 -5.32 20.12 -5.03
CA VAL A 49 -4.06 20.00 -5.77
C VAL A 49 -3.05 19.27 -4.88
N PHE A 50 -2.58 18.12 -5.33
CA PHE A 50 -1.48 17.41 -4.70
C PHE A 50 -0.17 17.69 -5.44
N ARG A 51 0.85 18.09 -4.68
CA ARG A 51 2.20 18.41 -5.15
C ARG A 51 3.16 17.31 -4.72
N PRO A 52 3.48 16.35 -5.60
CA PRO A 52 4.39 15.26 -5.25
C PRO A 52 5.79 15.81 -4.97
N ALA A 53 6.36 15.43 -3.83
CA ALA A 53 7.73 15.76 -3.46
C ALA A 53 8.67 14.55 -3.54
N ARG A 54 8.16 13.33 -3.31
CA ARG A 54 8.96 12.11 -3.31
C ARG A 54 8.21 10.92 -3.87
N PHE A 55 8.88 10.16 -4.73
CA PHE A 55 8.45 8.84 -5.18
C PHE A 55 9.07 7.75 -4.30
N LEU A 56 8.22 6.87 -3.78
CA LEU A 56 8.62 5.72 -2.98
C LEU A 56 8.21 4.45 -3.75
N PRO A 57 9.18 3.71 -4.32
CA PRO A 57 8.88 2.49 -5.08
C PRO A 57 8.28 1.42 -4.15
N GLY A 58 7.16 0.84 -4.57
CA GLY A 58 6.51 -0.28 -3.89
C GLY A 58 6.68 -1.60 -4.63
N MET A 59 5.73 -2.52 -4.43
CA MET A 59 5.73 -3.84 -5.08
C MET A 59 5.62 -3.69 -6.62
N GLY A 60 6.35 -4.52 -7.36
CA GLY A 60 6.30 -4.51 -8.84
C GLY A 60 7.14 -3.42 -9.52
N ILE A 61 7.77 -2.51 -8.77
CA ILE A 61 8.66 -1.47 -9.32
C ILE A 61 10.11 -1.95 -9.31
N GLY A 62 10.82 -1.81 -10.43
CA GLY A 62 12.28 -2.06 -10.51
C GLY A 62 12.68 -3.54 -10.62
N GLY A 63 11.76 -4.41 -11.03
CA GLY A 63 12.01 -5.85 -11.26
C GLY A 63 12.48 -6.59 -10.00
N LEU A 64 13.23 -7.68 -10.18
CA LEU A 64 13.72 -8.53 -9.08
C LEU A 64 14.55 -7.76 -8.04
N ARG A 65 15.40 -6.83 -8.49
CA ARG A 65 16.20 -5.98 -7.58
C ARG A 65 15.31 -5.06 -6.76
N GLY A 66 14.31 -4.44 -7.38
CA GLY A 66 13.33 -3.60 -6.71
C GLY A 66 12.50 -4.37 -5.69
N TYR A 67 12.04 -5.58 -6.05
CA TYR A 67 11.36 -6.50 -5.15
C TYR A 67 12.19 -6.81 -3.90
N TRP A 68 13.46 -7.24 -4.10
CA TRP A 68 14.36 -7.51 -2.99
C TRP A 68 14.54 -6.29 -2.07
N ARG A 69 14.76 -5.11 -2.68
CA ARG A 69 14.94 -3.86 -1.94
C ARG A 69 13.70 -3.48 -1.14
N PHE A 70 12.51 -3.66 -1.72
CA PHE A 70 11.23 -3.42 -1.06
C PHE A 70 11.06 -4.32 0.18
N VAL A 71 11.25 -5.64 0.02
CA VAL A 71 11.12 -6.60 1.12
C VAL A 71 12.12 -6.28 2.23
N MET A 72 13.39 -6.05 1.90
CA MET A 72 14.42 -5.75 2.90
C MET A 72 14.15 -4.42 3.62
N GLN A 73 13.71 -3.39 2.91
CA GLN A 73 13.35 -2.11 3.50
C GLN A 73 12.14 -2.25 4.45
N GLY A 74 11.12 -3.00 4.05
CA GLY A 74 9.96 -3.30 4.89
C GLY A 74 10.36 -3.98 6.19
N ARG A 75 11.21 -5.02 6.10
CA ARG A 75 11.73 -5.74 7.29
C ARG A 75 12.49 -4.81 8.23
N ARG A 76 13.37 -3.95 7.71
CA ARG A 76 14.15 -2.99 8.51
C ARG A 76 13.25 -1.96 9.19
N THR A 77 12.30 -1.40 8.44
CA THR A 77 11.37 -0.37 8.95
C THR A 77 10.48 -0.94 10.05
N ALA A 78 9.93 -2.15 9.84
CA ALA A 78 9.12 -2.83 10.85
C ALA A 78 9.93 -3.16 12.11
N ALA A 79 11.15 -3.69 11.96
CA ALA A 79 12.03 -3.99 13.11
C ALA A 79 12.34 -2.73 13.93
N ALA A 80 12.68 -1.62 13.27
CA ALA A 80 12.94 -0.35 13.93
C ALA A 80 11.69 0.20 14.65
N TYR A 81 10.52 0.08 14.04
CA TYR A 81 9.25 0.48 14.67
C TYR A 81 8.97 -0.33 15.94
N LEU A 82 9.07 -1.65 15.86
CA LEU A 82 8.83 -2.55 16.99
C LEU A 82 9.80 -2.29 18.13
N ALA A 83 11.10 -2.16 17.83
CA ALA A 83 12.12 -1.83 18.83
C ALA A 83 11.83 -0.48 19.51
N ARG A 84 11.49 0.56 18.74
CA ARG A 84 11.15 1.88 19.28
C ARG A 84 9.92 1.87 20.19
N ARG A 85 9.00 0.92 19.97
CA ARG A 85 7.75 0.80 20.74
C ARG A 85 7.82 -0.27 21.83
N GLY A 86 8.97 -0.94 22.00
CA GLY A 86 9.11 -2.05 22.95
C GLY A 86 8.20 -3.25 22.62
N LEU A 87 7.79 -3.39 21.36
CA LEU A 87 6.88 -4.44 20.93
C LEU A 87 7.65 -5.66 20.42
N PRO A 88 7.19 -6.90 20.73
CA PRO A 88 7.77 -8.09 20.14
C PRO A 88 7.38 -8.21 18.66
N ARG A 89 8.14 -9.02 17.91
CA ARG A 89 7.75 -9.38 16.55
C ARG A 89 6.47 -10.21 16.59
N PRO A 90 5.43 -9.87 15.80
CA PRO A 90 4.20 -10.66 15.76
C PRO A 90 4.47 -12.05 15.16
N GLN A 91 3.87 -13.06 15.78
CA GLN A 91 3.75 -14.39 15.17
C GLN A 91 2.61 -14.35 14.16
N VAL A 92 2.88 -14.83 12.95
CA VAL A 92 1.85 -14.91 11.90
C VAL A 92 1.22 -16.29 11.99
N ALA A 93 -0.11 -16.35 12.11
CA ALA A 93 -0.88 -17.58 12.15
C ALA A 93 -0.97 -18.22 10.75
N TRP A 94 0.18 -18.67 10.24
CA TRP A 94 0.29 -19.21 8.89
C TRP A 94 -0.57 -20.45 8.66
N ASP A 95 -0.74 -21.28 9.68
CA ASP A 95 -1.59 -22.48 9.60
C ASP A 95 -3.07 -22.10 9.41
N GLU A 96 -3.56 -21.12 10.15
CA GLU A 96 -4.94 -20.62 10.01
C GLU A 96 -5.18 -20.00 8.64
N MET A 97 -4.21 -19.21 8.14
CA MET A 97 -4.30 -18.63 6.79
C MET A 97 -4.32 -19.71 5.71
N ARG A 98 -3.52 -20.76 5.85
CA ARG A 98 -3.53 -21.92 4.93
C ARG A 98 -4.86 -22.65 4.99
N ALA A 99 -5.37 -22.95 6.18
CA ALA A 99 -6.66 -23.61 6.35
C ALA A 99 -7.80 -22.80 5.69
N GLY A 100 -7.80 -21.47 5.85
CA GLY A 100 -8.76 -20.59 5.19
C GLY A 100 -8.64 -20.60 3.66
N LEU A 101 -7.42 -20.65 3.12
CA LEU A 101 -7.19 -20.78 1.67
C LEU A 101 -7.70 -22.11 1.11
N ASP A 102 -7.51 -23.21 1.84
CA ASP A 102 -7.97 -24.53 1.43
C ASP A 102 -9.50 -24.61 1.46
N LEU A 103 -10.14 -24.03 2.49
CA LEU A 103 -11.60 -23.91 2.55
C LEU A 103 -12.15 -23.10 1.35
N ALA A 104 -11.53 -21.95 1.04
CA ALA A 104 -11.96 -21.12 -0.08
C ALA A 104 -11.84 -21.85 -1.43
N ARG A 105 -10.85 -22.73 -1.59
CA ARG A 105 -10.71 -23.58 -2.78
C ARG A 105 -11.81 -24.64 -2.87
N GLN A 106 -12.12 -25.31 -1.77
CA GLN A 106 -13.18 -26.32 -1.71
C GLN A 106 -14.54 -25.72 -2.10
N MET A 107 -14.88 -24.55 -1.55
CA MET A 107 -16.12 -23.84 -1.90
C MET A 107 -16.18 -23.49 -3.40
N ALA A 108 -15.07 -23.05 -3.99
CA ALA A 108 -15.02 -22.71 -5.41
C ALA A 108 -15.12 -23.93 -6.34
N GLU A 109 -14.77 -25.12 -5.85
CA GLU A 109 -14.93 -26.40 -6.58
C GLU A 109 -16.37 -26.92 -6.50
N GLU A 110 -17.07 -26.69 -5.38
CA GLU A 110 -18.47 -27.09 -5.17
C GLU A 110 -19.48 -26.22 -5.93
N GLU A 111 -19.16 -24.95 -6.19
CA GLU A 111 -20.01 -24.01 -6.96
C GLU A 111 -19.93 -24.21 -8.49
N ARG A 112 -19.14 -25.17 -8.97
CA ARG A 112 -18.83 -25.38 -10.40
C ARG A 112 -19.53 -26.60 -10.99
#